data_AF-A0A022QB54-F1
#
_entry.id   AF-A0A022QB54-F1
#
_cell.length_a   1.000
_cell.length_b   1.000
_cell.length_c   1.000
_cell.angle_alpha   90.00
_cell.angle_beta   90.00
_cell.angle_gamma   90.00
#
_symmetry.space_group_name_H-M   'P 1'
#
loop_
_entity.id
_entity.type
_entity.pdbx_description
1 polymer ?
#
loop_
_entity_poly.entity_id
_entity_poly.type
_entity_poly.pdbx_seq_one_letter_code
_entity_poly.pdbx_strand_id
1 'polypeptide(L)'
;SALGFGCAVLSGCHLYLFGGKDPLKGSMRRVIFYSARTNKWHRAPDMLRKRHFFGSCVINNCLYVAGGECEGIQRTLRSAEVYDPNRNRWSFIADMSTAMVPFIGVVYDGKWFLKGLGAHREVLSEAYTPESNLWSPINDGMVYGWRNPSISMNGKLYALDCRDGCKLRVYDEKTDSWSRFIDSKIHLGNSRALEAAALVPINGKLCIIRNNMSISMVDVSGTDKRAEGSSGIWENIAIKGHFRNLFTNLWSSIAGRSGLKSHIVHCQVLQA
;
A
#
# COMPACT_ATOMS: atom_id res chain seq x y z
N SER A 1 -16.37 12.85 5.73
CA SER A 1 -15.17 12.02 5.50
C SER A 1 -15.12 11.66 4.02
N ALA A 2 -13.94 11.72 3.39
CA ALA A 2 -13.79 11.25 2.01
C ALA A 2 -13.54 9.74 2.01
N LEU A 3 -14.02 9.04 0.99
CA LEU A 3 -13.81 7.60 0.79
C LEU A 3 -12.89 7.35 -0.41
N GLY A 4 -12.12 6.27 -0.38
CA GLY A 4 -11.29 5.86 -1.51
C GLY A 4 -10.22 6.88 -1.92
N PHE A 5 -9.70 7.66 -0.97
CA PHE A 5 -8.53 8.52 -1.19
C PHE A 5 -7.25 7.67 -1.11
N GLY A 6 -6.19 8.12 -1.76
CA GLY A 6 -4.85 7.55 -1.65
C GLY A 6 -4.04 8.27 -0.59
N CYS A 7 -3.07 7.56 -0.01
CA CYS A 7 -2.03 8.14 0.84
C CYS A 7 -0.65 7.58 0.51
N ALA A 8 0.38 8.37 0.76
CA ALA A 8 1.77 7.95 0.53
C ALA A 8 2.74 8.83 1.31
N VAL A 9 3.94 8.31 1.58
CA VAL A 9 5.03 9.10 2.15
C VAL A 9 6.07 9.39 1.07
N LEU A 10 6.41 10.67 0.89
CA LEU A 10 7.52 11.12 0.05
C LEU A 10 8.60 11.80 0.88
N SER A 11 9.84 11.75 0.41
CA SER A 11 10.98 12.44 1.04
C SER A 11 11.16 12.15 2.54
N GLY A 12 10.71 10.96 2.97
CA GLY A 12 10.79 10.45 4.35
C GLY A 12 9.98 11.19 5.41
N CYS A 13 9.37 12.34 5.11
CA CYS A 13 8.73 13.19 6.13
C CYS A 13 7.46 13.90 5.67
N HIS A 14 7.01 13.68 4.43
CA HIS A 14 5.78 14.27 3.90
C HIS A 14 4.73 13.19 3.65
N LEU A 15 3.65 13.20 4.44
CA LEU A 15 2.49 12.32 4.25
C LEU A 15 1.48 13.00 3.32
N TYR A 16 1.35 12.50 2.09
CA TYR A 16 0.39 12.96 1.11
C TYR A 16 -0.96 12.27 1.28
N LEU A 17 -2.05 13.04 1.12
CA LEU A 17 -3.42 12.56 0.97
C LEU A 17 -3.99 13.14 -0.33
N PHE A 18 -4.57 12.29 -1.17
CA PHE A 18 -4.97 12.70 -2.51
C PHE A 18 -6.21 11.98 -3.02
N GLY A 19 -6.99 12.68 -3.84
CA GLY A 19 -8.19 12.15 -4.47
C GLY A 19 -9.28 11.82 -3.46
N GLY A 20 -10.04 10.77 -3.78
CA GLY A 20 -11.17 10.30 -2.99
C GLY A 20 -12.49 10.95 -3.38
N LYS A 21 -13.56 10.48 -2.76
CA LYS A 21 -14.92 10.94 -2.98
C LYS A 21 -15.46 11.60 -1.73
N ASP A 22 -15.79 12.88 -1.87
CA ASP A 22 -16.56 13.61 -0.87
C ASP A 22 -18.06 13.31 -1.06
N PRO A 23 -18.83 13.03 0.00
CA PRO A 23 -20.26 12.72 -0.13
C PRO A 23 -21.10 13.82 -0.78
N LEU A 24 -20.66 15.08 -0.70
CA LEU A 24 -21.38 16.24 -1.23
C LEU A 24 -20.78 16.75 -2.54
N LYS A 25 -19.44 16.69 -2.68
CA LYS A 25 -18.70 17.26 -3.84
C LYS A 25 -18.30 16.23 -4.88
N GLY A 26 -18.53 14.94 -4.59
CA GLY A 26 -18.20 13.84 -5.48
C GLY A 26 -16.70 13.56 -5.54
N SER A 27 -16.26 13.01 -6.67
CA SER A 27 -14.85 12.65 -6.89
C SER A 27 -13.95 13.90 -6.89
N MET A 28 -12.78 13.79 -6.25
CA MET A 28 -11.85 14.90 -6.06
C MET A 28 -10.52 14.67 -6.79
N ARG A 29 -9.85 15.77 -7.10
CA ARG A 29 -8.46 15.82 -7.59
C ARG A 29 -7.48 16.37 -6.53
N ARG A 30 -7.99 16.73 -5.36
CA ARG A 30 -7.27 17.49 -4.34
C ARG A 30 -6.08 16.71 -3.83
N VAL A 31 -4.96 17.41 -3.62
CA VAL A 31 -3.77 16.88 -2.95
C VAL A 31 -3.40 17.81 -1.79
N ILE A 32 -3.22 17.23 -0.61
CA ILE A 32 -2.65 17.88 0.56
C ILE A 32 -1.52 17.01 1.10
N PHE A 33 -0.57 17.60 1.81
CA PHE A 33 0.43 16.82 2.52
C PHE A 33 0.70 17.39 3.90
N TYR A 34 0.95 16.50 4.85
CA TYR A 34 1.42 16.85 6.18
C TYR A 34 2.94 16.76 6.21
N SER A 35 3.60 17.83 6.65
CA SER A 35 5.04 17.85 6.87
C SER A 35 5.37 17.62 8.33
N ALA A 36 5.98 16.46 8.63
CA ALA A 36 6.36 16.10 9.99
C ALA A 36 7.41 17.05 10.59
N ARG A 37 8.23 17.69 9.74
CA ARG A 37 9.24 18.67 10.18
C ARG A 37 8.62 19.97 10.68
N THR A 38 7.53 20.41 10.05
CA THR A 38 6.87 21.68 10.37
C THR A 38 5.60 21.50 11.20
N ASN A 39 5.16 20.26 11.39
CA ASN A 39 3.90 19.89 12.04
C ASN A 39 2.70 20.63 11.43
N LYS A 40 2.66 20.72 10.10
CA LYS A 40 1.64 21.48 9.35
C LYS A 40 1.17 20.75 8.12
N TRP A 41 -0.11 20.97 7.78
CA TRP A 41 -0.70 20.60 6.51
C TRP A 41 -0.46 21.68 5.46
N HIS A 42 -0.13 21.24 4.26
CA HIS A 42 0.19 22.06 3.11
C HIS A 42 -0.63 21.62 1.89
N ARG A 43 -0.79 22.51 0.92
CA ARG A 43 -1.37 22.18 -0.39
C ARG A 43 -0.27 21.78 -1.36
N ALA A 44 -0.56 20.76 -2.17
CA ALA A 44 0.22 20.42 -3.35
C ALA A 44 -0.64 20.67 -4.61
N PRO A 45 -0.04 20.66 -5.81
CA PRO A 45 -0.79 20.67 -7.05
C PRO A 45 -1.84 19.56 -7.09
N ASP A 46 -3.04 19.92 -7.52
CA ASP A 46 -4.12 18.95 -7.74
C ASP A 46 -3.75 17.96 -8.85
N MET A 47 -4.25 16.73 -8.76
CA MET A 47 -4.20 15.76 -9.87
C MET A 47 -4.90 16.31 -11.12
N LEU A 48 -4.57 15.80 -12.30
CA LEU A 48 -5.18 16.19 -13.57
C LEU A 48 -6.60 15.62 -13.68
N ARG A 49 -6.84 14.40 -13.20
CA ARG A 49 -8.18 13.81 -13.13
C ARG A 49 -8.68 13.61 -11.69
N LYS A 50 -9.98 13.83 -11.52
CA LYS A 50 -10.70 13.43 -10.31
C LYS A 50 -10.74 11.90 -10.25
N ARG A 51 -10.46 11.31 -9.10
CA ARG A 51 -10.49 9.85 -8.92
C ARG A 51 -10.73 9.45 -7.47
N HIS A 52 -11.39 8.31 -7.27
CA HIS A 52 -11.50 7.58 -6.00
C HIS A 52 -11.35 6.07 -6.24
N PHE A 53 -11.01 5.28 -5.21
CA PHE A 53 -10.76 3.83 -5.35
C PHE A 53 -9.72 3.47 -6.43
N PHE A 54 -8.66 4.26 -6.51
CA PHE A 54 -7.57 4.08 -7.47
C PHE A 54 -6.36 3.38 -6.82
N GLY A 55 -5.50 2.82 -7.64
CA GLY A 55 -4.19 2.34 -7.20
C GLY A 55 -3.24 3.52 -7.05
N SER A 56 -2.39 3.49 -6.02
CA SER A 56 -1.28 4.44 -5.87
C SER A 56 -0.01 3.76 -5.43
N CYS A 57 1.14 4.33 -5.78
CA CYS A 57 2.44 3.89 -5.30
C CYS A 57 3.47 5.02 -5.33
N VAL A 58 4.65 4.73 -4.77
CA VAL A 58 5.84 5.57 -4.91
C VAL A 58 6.93 4.79 -5.62
N ILE A 59 7.49 5.38 -6.67
CA ILE A 59 8.64 4.84 -7.42
C ILE A 59 9.61 5.99 -7.65
N ASN A 60 10.88 5.81 -7.29
CA ASN A 60 11.93 6.83 -7.48
C ASN A 60 11.53 8.22 -6.92
N ASN A 61 10.90 8.24 -5.72
CA ASN A 61 10.38 9.45 -5.05
C ASN A 61 9.33 10.25 -5.85
N CYS A 62 8.73 9.65 -6.86
CA CYS A 62 7.56 10.18 -7.56
C CYS A 62 6.31 9.40 -7.15
N LEU A 63 5.16 10.08 -7.10
CA LEU A 63 3.91 9.49 -6.69
C LEU A 63 3.05 9.17 -7.90
N TYR A 64 2.63 7.91 -8.02
CA TYR A 64 1.85 7.43 -9.16
C TYR A 64 0.43 7.11 -8.74
N VAL A 65 -0.52 7.38 -9.64
CA VAL A 65 -1.93 7.00 -9.48
C VAL A 65 -2.46 6.41 -10.79
N ALA A 66 -3.29 5.37 -10.70
CA ALA A 66 -3.83 4.69 -11.87
C ALA A 66 -5.19 4.08 -11.58
N GLY A 67 -6.04 4.09 -12.60
CA GLY A 67 -7.39 3.56 -12.51
C GLY A 67 -8.29 4.27 -11.51
N GLY A 68 -9.23 3.50 -10.97
CA GLY A 68 -10.26 3.94 -10.05
C GLY A 68 -11.48 4.51 -10.76
N GLU A 69 -12.28 5.24 -10.01
CA GLU A 69 -13.57 5.73 -10.44
C GLU A 69 -13.66 7.25 -10.47
N CYS A 70 -14.45 7.78 -11.40
CA CYS A 70 -14.86 9.17 -11.45
C CYS A 70 -16.37 9.24 -11.70
N GLU A 71 -17.03 10.30 -11.22
CA GLU A 71 -18.43 10.55 -11.57
C GLU A 71 -18.56 11.00 -13.03
N GLY A 72 -19.68 10.67 -13.67
CA GLY A 72 -19.98 11.01 -15.06
C GLY A 72 -20.12 9.78 -15.97
N ILE A 73 -19.90 9.98 -17.27
CA ILE A 73 -20.08 8.95 -18.32
C ILE A 73 -18.98 7.88 -18.24
N GLN A 74 -17.72 8.29 -18.04
CA GLN A 74 -16.60 7.37 -17.84
C GLN A 74 -16.41 7.08 -16.34
N ARG A 75 -17.21 6.13 -15.82
CA ARG A 75 -17.18 5.79 -14.40
C ARG A 75 -15.87 5.15 -13.97
N THR A 76 -15.35 4.21 -14.76
CA THR A 76 -14.06 3.55 -14.50
C THR A 76 -12.97 4.16 -15.36
N LEU A 77 -11.81 4.41 -14.77
CA LEU A 77 -10.69 5.08 -15.42
C LEU A 77 -9.65 4.07 -15.90
N ARG A 78 -9.08 4.31 -17.09
CA ARG A 78 -7.80 3.72 -17.51
C ARG A 78 -6.61 4.65 -17.32
N SER A 79 -6.87 5.94 -17.10
CA SER A 79 -5.84 6.97 -17.05
C SER A 79 -4.96 6.84 -15.82
N ALA A 80 -3.65 7.03 -16.03
CA ALA A 80 -2.65 7.05 -14.97
C ALA A 80 -1.84 8.35 -15.01
N GLU A 81 -1.36 8.78 -13.85
CA GLU A 81 -0.65 10.05 -13.68
C GLU A 81 0.50 9.89 -12.68
N VAL A 82 1.52 10.72 -12.85
CA VAL A 82 2.66 10.82 -11.94
C VAL A 82 2.82 12.25 -11.42
N TYR A 83 3.07 12.38 -10.13
CA TYR A 83 3.51 13.61 -9.48
C TYR A 83 5.01 13.54 -9.23
N ASP A 84 5.73 14.48 -9.84
CA ASP A 84 7.15 14.70 -9.58
C ASP A 84 7.30 15.86 -8.59
N PRO A 85 7.74 15.62 -7.34
CA PRO A 85 7.92 16.67 -6.34
C PRO A 85 9.03 17.66 -6.71
N ASN A 86 10.02 17.28 -7.52
CA ASN A 86 11.08 18.19 -7.96
C ASN A 86 10.55 19.21 -8.97
N ARG A 87 9.61 18.79 -9.82
CA ARG A 87 8.95 19.67 -10.80
C ARG A 87 7.67 20.30 -10.28
N ASN A 88 7.23 19.89 -9.08
CA ASN A 88 5.99 20.28 -8.43
C ASN A 88 4.80 20.27 -9.40
N ARG A 89 4.63 19.16 -10.13
CA ARG A 89 3.53 19.03 -11.11
C ARG A 89 3.13 17.59 -11.33
N TRP A 90 1.87 17.41 -11.70
CA TRP A 90 1.36 16.16 -12.24
C TRP A 90 1.57 16.10 -13.75
N SER A 91 1.72 14.90 -14.29
CA SER A 91 1.76 14.62 -15.73
C SER A 91 1.06 13.31 -16.00
N PHE A 92 0.37 13.20 -17.13
CA PHE A 92 -0.15 11.92 -17.59
C PHE A 92 1.01 11.00 -17.94
N ILE A 93 0.86 9.72 -17.59
CA ILE A 93 1.68 8.62 -18.11
C ILE A 93 0.82 7.78 -19.06
N ALA A 94 1.35 6.69 -19.60
CA ALA A 94 0.56 5.80 -20.45
C ALA A 94 -0.72 5.35 -19.77
N ASP A 95 -1.81 5.30 -20.54
CA ASP A 95 -3.07 4.72 -20.11
C ASP A 95 -2.91 3.20 -19.93
N MET A 96 -3.59 2.64 -18.93
CA MET A 96 -3.77 1.20 -18.81
C MET A 96 -4.52 0.66 -20.03
N SER A 97 -4.34 -0.63 -20.34
CA SER A 97 -5.00 -1.26 -21.48
C SER A 97 -6.52 -1.26 -21.32
N THR A 98 -6.98 -1.52 -20.10
CA THR A 98 -8.40 -1.59 -19.75
C THR A 98 -8.67 -0.73 -18.51
N ALA A 99 -9.84 -0.09 -18.48
CA ALA A 99 -10.26 0.66 -17.30
C ALA A 99 -10.51 -0.31 -16.15
N MET A 100 -9.89 -0.06 -14.98
CA MET A 100 -10.08 -0.90 -13.80
C MET A 100 -10.14 -0.09 -12.51
N VAL A 101 -10.82 -0.64 -11.51
CA VAL A 101 -10.79 -0.22 -10.11
C VAL A 101 -9.82 -1.13 -9.35
N PRO A 102 -8.58 -0.69 -9.06
CA PRO A 102 -7.60 -1.53 -8.37
C PRO A 102 -8.00 -1.82 -6.93
N PHE A 103 -7.82 -3.07 -6.50
CA PHE A 103 -8.00 -3.49 -5.11
C PHE A 103 -6.70 -4.04 -4.49
N ILE A 104 -5.67 -4.32 -5.30
CA ILE A 104 -4.31 -4.67 -4.86
C ILE A 104 -3.29 -3.94 -5.75
N GLY A 105 -2.20 -3.46 -5.13
CA GLY A 105 -1.08 -2.84 -5.82
C GLY A 105 0.24 -3.07 -5.08
N VAL A 106 1.33 -3.34 -5.81
CA VAL A 106 2.67 -3.49 -5.22
C VAL A 106 3.74 -3.02 -6.21
N VAL A 107 4.77 -2.36 -5.69
CA VAL A 107 5.97 -2.08 -6.47
C VAL A 107 6.97 -3.20 -6.20
N TYR A 108 7.43 -3.85 -7.25
CA TYR A 108 8.38 -4.95 -7.17
C TYR A 108 9.29 -4.90 -8.40
N ASP A 109 10.60 -5.06 -8.19
CA ASP A 109 11.60 -5.01 -9.27
C ASP A 109 11.43 -3.78 -10.21
N GLY A 110 11.26 -2.59 -9.60
CA GLY A 110 11.07 -1.32 -10.34
C GLY A 110 9.72 -1.16 -11.05
N LYS A 111 8.93 -2.23 -11.17
CA LYS A 111 7.62 -2.23 -11.84
C LYS A 111 6.49 -2.05 -10.84
N TRP A 112 5.40 -1.45 -11.30
CA TRP A 112 4.19 -1.29 -10.51
C TRP A 112 3.08 -2.21 -10.98
N PHE A 113 2.81 -3.22 -10.16
CA PHE A 113 1.78 -4.22 -10.43
C PHE A 113 0.46 -3.77 -9.80
N LEU A 114 -0.62 -3.91 -10.55
CA LEU A 114 -1.98 -3.64 -10.12
C LEU A 114 -2.89 -4.83 -10.46
N LYS A 115 -3.80 -5.13 -9.55
CA LYS A 115 -4.91 -6.05 -9.76
C LYS A 115 -6.21 -5.37 -9.39
N GLY A 116 -7.19 -5.45 -10.27
CA GLY A 116 -8.42 -4.68 -10.17
C GLY A 116 -9.61 -5.37 -10.82
N LEU A 117 -10.76 -4.71 -10.72
CA LEU A 117 -11.98 -5.12 -11.43
C LEU A 117 -12.20 -4.21 -12.63
N GLY A 118 -12.42 -4.83 -13.79
CA GLY A 118 -12.85 -4.14 -15.00
C GLY A 118 -14.33 -3.76 -14.97
N ALA A 119 -14.81 -3.18 -16.07
CA ALA A 119 -16.19 -2.69 -16.19
C ALA A 119 -17.22 -3.83 -16.15
N HIS A 120 -16.85 -5.04 -16.56
CA HIS A 120 -17.70 -6.24 -16.54
C HIS A 120 -17.44 -7.14 -15.33
N ARG A 121 -16.73 -6.60 -14.31
CA ARG A 121 -16.36 -7.30 -13.07
C ARG A 121 -15.39 -8.47 -13.28
N GLU A 122 -14.74 -8.53 -14.43
CA GLU A 122 -13.59 -9.37 -14.69
C GLU A 122 -12.39 -8.93 -13.85
N VAL A 123 -11.59 -9.89 -13.37
CA VAL A 123 -10.36 -9.58 -12.66
C VAL A 123 -9.27 -9.30 -13.68
N LEU A 124 -8.71 -8.10 -13.63
CA LEU A 124 -7.64 -7.64 -14.50
C LEU A 124 -6.35 -7.51 -13.69
N SER A 125 -5.22 -7.71 -14.35
CA SER A 125 -3.92 -7.46 -13.75
C SER A 125 -2.99 -6.87 -14.81
N GLU A 126 -2.36 -5.74 -14.46
CA GLU A 126 -1.43 -5.03 -15.33
C GLU A 126 -0.19 -4.60 -14.53
N ALA A 127 0.97 -4.54 -15.20
CA ALA A 127 2.21 -4.00 -14.66
C ALA A 127 2.66 -2.78 -15.47
N TYR A 128 2.96 -1.68 -14.77
CA TYR A 128 3.58 -0.50 -15.34
C TYR A 128 5.11 -0.57 -15.22
N THR A 129 5.80 -0.32 -16.32
CA THR A 129 7.26 -0.19 -16.38
C THR A 129 7.63 1.29 -16.60
N PRO A 130 8.17 1.98 -15.58
CA PRO A 130 8.49 3.41 -15.68
C PRO A 130 9.47 3.77 -16.80
N GLU A 131 10.43 2.91 -17.08
CA GLU A 131 11.51 3.14 -18.04
C GLU A 131 10.98 3.24 -19.47
N SER A 132 9.99 2.42 -19.81
CA SER A 132 9.34 2.42 -21.12
C SER A 132 8.04 3.22 -21.16
N ASN A 133 7.53 3.65 -20.00
CA ASN A 133 6.21 4.27 -19.87
C ASN A 133 5.12 3.40 -20.52
N LEU A 134 5.09 2.11 -20.18
CA LEU A 134 4.13 1.15 -20.73
C LEU A 134 3.44 0.35 -19.63
N TRP A 135 2.17 0.05 -19.86
CA TRP A 135 1.42 -0.97 -19.14
C TRP A 135 1.42 -2.27 -19.94
N SER A 136 1.53 -3.40 -19.26
CA SER A 136 1.45 -4.72 -19.87
C SER A 136 0.52 -5.62 -19.05
N PRO A 137 -0.38 -6.39 -19.68
CA PRO A 137 -1.18 -7.38 -18.99
C PRO A 137 -0.27 -8.46 -18.38
N ILE A 138 -0.64 -8.94 -17.20
CA ILE A 138 0.11 -9.96 -16.46
C ILE A 138 -0.82 -11.09 -16.04
N ASN A 139 -0.38 -12.32 -16.30
CA ASN A 139 -1.12 -13.55 -16.07
C ASN A 139 -0.18 -14.68 -15.64
N ASP A 140 0.94 -14.32 -15.01
CA ASP A 140 1.95 -15.22 -14.48
C ASP A 140 1.60 -15.70 -13.06
N GLY A 141 2.42 -16.59 -12.52
CA GLY A 141 2.30 -17.16 -11.19
C GLY A 141 2.44 -16.12 -10.07
N MET A 142 3.15 -15.01 -10.30
CA MET A 142 3.14 -13.84 -9.42
C MET A 142 1.70 -13.42 -9.16
N VAL A 143 0.93 -13.17 -10.22
CA VAL A 143 -0.47 -12.72 -10.11
C VAL A 143 -1.37 -13.80 -9.49
N TYR A 144 -1.25 -15.07 -9.88
CA TYR A 144 -2.15 -16.13 -9.38
C TYR A 144 -2.10 -16.30 -7.86
N GLY A 145 -0.92 -16.18 -7.24
CA GLY A 145 -0.76 -16.33 -5.79
C GLY A 145 -0.76 -15.03 -4.98
N TRP A 146 -0.84 -13.88 -5.64
CA TRP A 146 -0.71 -12.55 -5.02
C TRP A 146 -1.92 -12.18 -4.15
N ARG A 147 -1.64 -11.90 -2.87
CA ARG A 147 -2.61 -11.58 -1.82
C ARG A 147 -2.23 -10.31 -1.07
N ASN A 148 -3.23 -9.66 -0.46
CA ASN A 148 -3.03 -8.52 0.42
C ASN A 148 -3.07 -8.92 1.90
N PRO A 149 -2.38 -8.18 2.77
CA PRO A 149 -1.32 -7.20 2.48
C PRO A 149 -0.06 -7.83 1.83
N SER A 150 0.58 -7.09 0.92
CA SER A 150 1.86 -7.48 0.28
C SER A 150 2.85 -6.32 0.25
N ILE A 151 4.14 -6.64 0.19
CA ILE A 151 5.21 -5.65 0.12
C ILE A 151 6.48 -6.22 -0.51
N SER A 152 7.26 -5.36 -1.18
CA SER A 152 8.64 -5.66 -1.54
C SER A 152 9.59 -5.19 -0.44
N MET A 153 10.59 -6.01 -0.12
CA MET A 153 11.68 -5.64 0.77
C MET A 153 12.94 -6.43 0.38
N ASN A 154 14.07 -5.75 0.25
CA ASN A 154 15.37 -6.37 -0.06
C ASN A 154 15.33 -7.25 -1.33
N GLY A 155 14.68 -6.76 -2.39
CA GLY A 155 14.57 -7.46 -3.67
C GLY A 155 13.64 -8.68 -3.65
N LYS A 156 12.90 -8.92 -2.56
CA LYS A 156 11.93 -10.01 -2.46
C LYS A 156 10.52 -9.47 -2.29
N LEU A 157 9.55 -10.18 -2.85
CA LEU A 157 8.12 -9.87 -2.71
C LEU A 157 7.50 -10.81 -1.68
N TYR A 158 6.88 -10.22 -0.66
CA TYR A 158 6.22 -10.92 0.43
C TYR A 158 4.71 -10.62 0.43
N ALA A 159 3.93 -11.59 0.88
CA ALA A 159 2.50 -11.42 1.11
C ALA A 159 2.05 -12.20 2.34
N LEU A 160 1.06 -11.69 3.06
CA LEU A 160 0.43 -12.42 4.16
C LEU A 160 -0.43 -13.57 3.61
N ASP A 161 -0.31 -14.73 4.25
CA ASP A 161 -1.02 -15.95 3.82
C ASP A 161 -2.25 -16.26 4.69
N CYS A 162 -2.47 -15.50 5.75
CA CYS A 162 -3.63 -15.62 6.61
C CYS A 162 -4.10 -14.27 7.13
N ARG A 163 -5.37 -14.22 7.54
CA ARG A 163 -6.05 -13.00 7.97
C ARG A 163 -5.38 -12.32 9.16
N ASP A 164 -4.95 -13.07 10.16
CA ASP A 164 -4.32 -12.54 11.38
C ASP A 164 -2.83 -12.22 11.21
N GLY A 165 -2.28 -12.42 10.01
CA GLY A 165 -0.91 -12.09 9.65
C GLY A 165 0.14 -12.95 10.36
N CYS A 166 -0.21 -14.17 10.77
CA CYS A 166 0.72 -15.08 11.45
C CYS A 166 1.52 -15.98 10.48
N LYS A 167 1.22 -15.90 9.17
CA LYS A 167 1.87 -16.64 8.08
C LYS A 167 2.27 -15.70 6.95
N LEU A 168 3.50 -15.86 6.47
CA LEU A 168 4.08 -15.09 5.37
C LEU A 168 4.48 -16.04 4.25
N ARG A 169 4.27 -15.60 3.01
CA ARG A 169 4.77 -16.24 1.80
C ARG A 169 5.68 -15.30 1.03
N VAL A 170 6.59 -15.87 0.25
CA VAL A 170 7.51 -15.15 -0.62
C VAL A 170 7.32 -15.64 -2.05
N TYR A 171 7.38 -14.72 -3.01
CA TYR A 171 7.38 -15.04 -4.43
C TYR A 171 8.80 -15.41 -4.87
N ASP A 172 8.91 -16.48 -5.65
CA ASP A 172 10.14 -16.93 -6.29
C ASP A 172 10.00 -16.78 -7.80
N GLU A 173 10.76 -15.84 -8.35
CA GLU A 173 10.79 -15.54 -9.79
C GLU A 173 11.26 -16.71 -10.65
N LYS A 174 12.18 -17.55 -10.13
CA LYS A 174 12.75 -18.65 -10.92
C LYS A 174 11.74 -19.75 -11.18
N THR A 175 10.84 -19.96 -10.21
CA THR A 175 9.80 -20.98 -10.29
C THR A 175 8.43 -20.39 -10.64
N ASP A 176 8.36 -19.06 -10.79
CA ASP A 176 7.12 -18.30 -10.96
C ASP A 176 6.04 -18.75 -9.97
N SER A 177 6.40 -18.86 -8.69
CA SER A 177 5.52 -19.46 -7.70
C SER A 177 5.66 -18.83 -6.31
N TRP A 178 4.58 -18.92 -5.53
CA TRP A 178 4.58 -18.48 -4.14
C TRP A 178 4.84 -19.66 -3.21
N SER A 179 5.81 -19.50 -2.31
CA SER A 179 6.15 -20.50 -1.31
C SER A 179 5.94 -19.96 0.10
N ARG A 180 5.60 -20.86 1.04
CA ARG A 180 5.54 -20.51 2.46
C ARG A 180 6.93 -20.06 2.92
N PHE A 181 7.00 -18.91 3.56
CA PHE A 181 8.24 -18.36 4.10
C PHE A 181 8.30 -18.49 5.62
N ILE A 182 7.27 -18.03 6.33
CA ILE A 182 7.18 -18.11 7.80
C ILE A 182 5.78 -18.58 8.19
N ASP A 183 5.70 -19.48 9.18
CA ASP A 183 4.46 -19.87 9.85
C ASP A 183 4.70 -19.90 11.35
N SER A 184 4.14 -18.94 12.08
CA SER A 184 4.30 -18.87 13.54
C SER A 184 3.56 -20.00 14.28
N LYS A 185 2.64 -20.71 13.62
CA LYS A 185 1.68 -21.68 14.19
C LYS A 185 0.80 -21.13 15.33
N ILE A 186 1.01 -19.88 15.77
CA ILE A 186 0.28 -19.21 16.85
C ILE A 186 -0.67 -18.21 16.21
N HIS A 187 -1.93 -18.62 16.08
CA HIS A 187 -3.00 -17.74 15.63
C HIS A 187 -3.45 -16.81 16.76
N LEU A 188 -3.69 -15.54 16.43
CA LEU A 188 -4.18 -14.56 17.41
C LEU A 188 -5.71 -14.64 17.57
N GLY A 189 -6.39 -15.29 16.62
CA GLY A 189 -7.84 -15.49 16.62
C GLY A 189 -8.50 -15.00 15.33
N ASN A 190 -9.82 -15.17 15.24
CA ASN A 190 -10.60 -14.91 14.02
C ASN A 190 -11.38 -13.59 14.04
N SER A 191 -11.13 -12.72 15.02
CA SER A 191 -11.81 -11.42 15.10
C SER A 191 -11.34 -10.49 13.99
N ARG A 192 -12.26 -9.70 13.41
CA ARG A 192 -11.92 -8.61 12.47
C ARG A 192 -10.92 -7.61 13.06
N ALA A 193 -10.91 -7.46 14.38
CA ALA A 193 -9.96 -6.62 15.09
C ALA A 193 -8.50 -7.08 14.91
N LEU A 194 -8.28 -8.37 14.64
CA LEU A 194 -6.97 -8.98 14.45
C LEU A 194 -6.60 -9.18 12.99
N GLU A 195 -7.47 -8.81 12.05
CA GLU A 195 -7.13 -8.83 10.63
C GLU A 195 -5.97 -7.86 10.34
N ALA A 196 -4.96 -8.35 9.63
CA ALA A 196 -3.83 -7.57 9.18
C ALA A 196 -4.31 -6.52 8.16
N ALA A 197 -4.16 -5.26 8.53
CA ALA A 197 -4.54 -4.11 7.72
C ALA A 197 -3.39 -3.63 6.83
N ALA A 198 -2.15 -3.76 7.31
CA ALA A 198 -0.96 -3.34 6.58
C ALA A 198 0.26 -4.20 6.91
N LEU A 199 1.16 -4.29 5.94
CA LEU A 199 2.49 -4.87 6.06
C LEU A 199 3.47 -3.78 5.63
N VAL A 200 4.39 -3.37 6.51
CA VAL A 200 5.31 -2.25 6.27
C VAL A 200 6.74 -2.59 6.71
N PRO A 201 7.79 -2.20 5.95
CA PRO A 201 9.16 -2.33 6.39
C PRO A 201 9.49 -1.25 7.44
N ILE A 202 10.07 -1.65 8.58
CA ILE A 202 10.60 -0.74 9.59
C ILE A 202 11.94 -1.31 10.07
N ASN A 203 13.01 -0.54 9.92
CA ASN A 203 14.37 -0.89 10.38
C ASN A 203 14.82 -2.28 9.92
N GLY A 204 14.57 -2.63 8.65
CA GLY A 204 14.96 -3.93 8.07
C GLY A 204 14.10 -5.12 8.48
N LYS A 205 13.07 -4.92 9.31
CA LYS A 205 12.08 -5.93 9.68
C LYS A 205 10.74 -5.62 9.01
N LEU A 206 9.92 -6.66 8.82
CA LEU A 206 8.52 -6.50 8.40
C LEU A 206 7.62 -6.32 9.63
N CYS A 207 6.81 -5.26 9.63
CA CYS A 207 5.83 -4.97 10.65
C CYS A 207 4.44 -5.25 10.13
N ILE A 208 3.70 -6.06 10.89
CA ILE A 208 2.31 -6.44 10.60
C ILE A 208 1.41 -5.63 11.50
N ILE A 209 0.63 -4.74 10.91
CA ILE A 209 -0.29 -3.84 11.62
C ILE A 209 -1.70 -4.38 11.45
N ARG A 210 -2.41 -4.56 12.55
CA ARG A 210 -3.79 -5.08 12.57
C ARG A 210 -4.82 -3.97 12.79
N ASN A 211 -6.08 -4.28 12.53
CA ASN A 211 -7.20 -3.34 12.72
C ASN A 211 -7.33 -2.81 14.17
N ASN A 212 -6.90 -3.57 15.18
CA ASN A 212 -6.83 -3.15 16.58
C ASN A 212 -5.53 -2.40 16.93
N MET A 213 -4.73 -2.03 15.92
CA MET A 213 -3.43 -1.37 16.05
C MET A 213 -2.35 -2.19 16.75
N SER A 214 -2.56 -3.48 17.02
CA SER A 214 -1.48 -4.34 17.47
C SER A 214 -0.46 -4.56 16.35
N ILE A 215 0.81 -4.65 16.73
CA ILE A 215 1.93 -4.77 15.81
C ILE A 215 2.77 -6.00 16.17
N SER A 216 3.04 -6.84 15.17
CA SER A 216 4.05 -7.90 15.27
C SER A 216 5.21 -7.54 14.33
N MET A 217 6.44 -7.73 14.79
CA MET A 217 7.62 -7.57 13.94
C MET A 217 8.19 -8.94 13.57
N VAL A 218 8.61 -9.04 12.32
CA VAL A 218 9.15 -10.25 11.71
C VAL A 218 10.49 -9.93 11.08
N ASP A 219 11.53 -10.62 11.51
CA ASP A 219 12.83 -10.55 10.85
C ASP A 219 12.84 -11.52 9.65
N VAL A 220 13.08 -10.98 8.45
CA VAL A 220 13.15 -11.76 7.20
C VAL A 220 14.54 -11.75 6.57
N SER A 221 15.53 -11.17 7.25
CA SER A 221 16.93 -11.10 6.80
C SER A 221 17.67 -12.44 6.88
N GLY A 222 17.16 -13.37 7.70
CA GLY A 222 17.70 -14.72 7.82
C GLY A 222 17.55 -15.51 6.53
N THR A 223 18.66 -15.69 5.82
CA THR A 223 18.77 -16.62 4.71
C THR A 223 18.46 -18.05 5.18
N ASP A 224 17.52 -18.73 4.51
CA ASP A 224 17.29 -20.19 4.57
C ASP A 224 16.46 -20.84 5.69
N LYS A 225 15.68 -20.10 6.47
CA LYS A 225 14.83 -20.76 7.48
C LYS A 225 13.44 -21.11 6.96
N ARG A 226 13.32 -22.29 6.34
CA ARG A 226 12.15 -23.19 6.49
C ARG A 226 12.01 -23.66 7.96
N ALA A 227 12.22 -22.77 8.93
CA ALA A 227 12.33 -23.14 10.33
C ALA A 227 10.96 -23.16 10.96
N GLU A 228 10.46 -24.38 11.17
CA GLU A 228 9.43 -24.63 12.14
C GLU A 228 9.95 -24.21 13.54
N GLY A 229 9.28 -23.24 14.16
CA GLY A 229 9.29 -23.10 15.62
C GLY A 229 10.35 -22.23 16.30
N SER A 230 11.15 -21.40 15.63
CA SER A 230 12.08 -20.53 16.36
C SER A 230 11.40 -19.26 16.93
N SER A 231 11.28 -19.20 18.25
CA SER A 231 10.73 -18.11 19.05
C SER A 231 11.37 -16.73 18.83
N GLY A 232 12.55 -16.66 18.18
CA GLY A 232 13.26 -15.41 17.87
C GLY A 232 12.84 -14.70 16.57
N ILE A 233 11.93 -15.28 15.76
CA ILE A 233 11.47 -14.67 14.49
C ILE A 233 10.33 -13.66 14.72
N TRP A 234 9.59 -13.82 15.82
CA TRP A 234 8.35 -13.08 16.09
C TRP A 234 8.45 -12.32 17.41
N GLU A 235 8.58 -11.01 17.31
CA GLU A 235 8.43 -10.12 18.46
C GLU A 235 7.02 -9.54 18.45
N ASN A 236 6.16 -10.03 19.35
CA ASN A 236 4.88 -9.39 19.63
C ASN A 236 5.12 -8.22 20.56
N ILE A 237 5.17 -7.01 19.98
CA ILE A 237 5.18 -5.79 20.77
C ILE A 237 3.72 -5.48 21.15
N ALA A 238 3.22 -6.19 22.15
CA ALA A 238 2.18 -5.61 22.99
C ALA A 238 2.80 -4.38 23.66
N ILE A 239 2.09 -3.25 23.65
CA ILE A 239 2.53 -1.94 24.18
C ILE A 239 3.11 -2.11 25.59
N LYS A 240 4.42 -2.38 25.70
CA LYS A 240 5.21 -2.30 26.92
C LYS A 240 5.81 -0.90 26.95
N GLY A 241 5.70 -0.26 28.11
CA GLY A 241 5.70 1.20 28.32
C GLY A 241 6.85 2.04 27.77
N HIS A 242 7.88 1.48 27.15
CA HIS A 242 9.00 2.24 26.60
C HIS A 242 8.72 2.90 25.25
N PHE A 243 7.84 2.32 24.43
CA PHE A 243 7.43 2.90 23.13
C PHE A 243 6.25 3.87 23.23
N ARG A 244 5.67 4.02 24.43
CA ARG A 244 4.50 4.87 24.66
C ARG A 244 4.79 6.30 24.18
N ASN A 245 5.95 6.87 24.50
CA ASN A 245 6.27 8.26 24.16
C ASN A 245 6.44 8.52 22.65
N LEU A 246 6.97 7.56 21.87
CA LEU A 246 7.14 7.73 20.43
C LEU A 246 5.78 7.67 19.71
N PHE A 247 4.94 6.71 20.10
CA PHE A 247 3.62 6.51 19.48
C PHE A 247 2.56 7.50 20.00
N THR A 248 2.57 7.91 21.28
CA THR A 248 1.64 8.94 21.78
C THR A 248 1.89 10.28 21.11
N ASN A 249 3.16 10.64 20.88
CA ASN A 249 3.50 11.90 20.21
C ASN A 249 3.14 11.84 18.71
N LEU A 250 3.44 10.73 18.04
CA LEU A 250 3.05 10.51 16.63
C LEU A 250 1.53 10.57 16.44
N TRP A 251 0.76 9.92 17.32
CA TRP A 251 -0.70 9.90 17.22
C TRP A 251 -1.38 11.16 17.74
N SER A 252 -0.81 11.89 18.71
CA SER A 252 -1.34 13.19 19.13
C SER A 252 -1.26 14.25 18.02
N SER A 253 -0.27 14.13 17.13
CA SER A 253 -0.09 14.98 15.96
C SER A 253 -1.02 14.62 14.80
N ILE A 254 -1.34 13.33 14.62
CA ILE A 254 -2.18 12.82 13.52
C ILE A 254 -3.68 12.81 13.89
N ALA A 255 -4.02 12.54 15.15
CA ALA A 255 -5.39 12.46 15.62
C ALA A 255 -5.96 13.85 15.93
N GLY A 256 -6.28 14.59 14.86
CA GLY A 256 -7.36 15.58 14.94
C GLY A 256 -8.62 14.87 15.45
N ARG A 257 -9.19 15.38 16.55
CA ARG A 257 -10.36 14.82 17.25
C ARG A 257 -11.55 14.65 16.30
N SER A 258 -11.72 13.46 15.72
CA SER A 258 -13.02 12.92 15.32
C SER A 258 -12.87 11.45 14.95
N GLY A 259 -13.44 10.56 15.76
CA GLY A 259 -13.48 9.13 15.46
C GLY A 259 -14.43 8.87 14.29
N LEU A 260 -13.90 8.27 13.21
CA LEU A 260 -14.67 7.55 12.22
C LEU A 260 -13.75 6.53 11.53
N LYS A 261 -14.27 5.30 11.34
CA LYS A 261 -13.57 4.17 10.75
C LYS A 261 -13.21 4.47 9.29
N SER A 262 -11.93 4.69 9.03
CA SER A 262 -11.36 4.68 7.68
C SER A 262 -10.52 3.41 7.51
N HIS A 263 -10.75 2.66 6.44
CA HIS A 263 -9.88 1.56 6.04
C HIS A 263 -8.58 2.15 5.48
N ILE A 264 -7.42 1.62 5.90
CA ILE A 264 -6.12 1.98 5.34
C ILE A 264 -6.05 1.33 3.95
N VAL A 265 -6.27 2.12 2.91
CA VAL A 265 -6.14 1.67 1.52
C VAL A 265 -4.71 1.98 1.09
N HIS A 266 -3.82 1.01 1.33
CA HIS A 266 -2.42 1.01 0.89
C HIS A 266 -1.51 2.05 1.60
N CYS A 267 -0.42 1.58 2.21
CA CYS A 267 0.61 2.44 2.80
C CYS A 267 1.97 1.88 2.36
N GLN A 268 2.60 2.51 1.38
CA GLN A 268 3.95 2.15 0.96
C GLN A 268 4.94 3.01 1.74
N VAL A 269 5.81 2.36 2.51
CA VAL A 269 6.93 3.00 3.23
C VAL A 269 8.19 2.84 2.38
N LEU A 270 8.95 3.93 2.22
CA LEU A 270 10.22 3.95 1.51
C LEU A 270 11.28 3.14 2.29
N GLN A 271 12.08 2.33 1.59
CA GLN A 271 13.42 1.98 2.06
C GLN A 271 14.37 3.12 1.66
N ALA A 272 15.18 3.58 2.62
CA ALA A 272 16.21 4.59 2.43
C ALA A 272 17.45 4.00 1.77
#